data_AF-A0A2V7ZBP8-F1
#
_entry.id   AF-A0A2V7ZBP8-F1
#
_cell.length_a   1.000
_cell.length_b   1.000
_cell.length_c   1.000
_cell.angle_alpha   90.00
_cell.angle_beta   90.00
_cell.angle_gamma   90.00
#
_symmetry.space_group_name_H-M   'P 1'
#
loop_
_entity.id
_entity.type
_entity.pdbx_description
1 polymer ?
#
loop_
_entity_poly.entity_id
_entity_poly.type
_entity_poly.pdbx_seq_one_letter_code
_entity_poly.pdbx_strand_id
1 'polypeptide(L)'
;MPIKNARADVFRDWESVLGAVTENAAMVPGVDPFKSELEGFLAQARDLKVQQETLDGQRMGITQKLDKVIENGRESARKVRGYARIHLGSDNKALKQFGVAPRVRRGSKKAKPPETPPPTVTPSSGGTAQSPAHNQTESTPGKEGTHA
;
A
#
# COMPACT_ATOMS: atom_id res chain seq x y z
N MET A 1 -11.31 -19.17 -34.04
CA MET A 1 -10.25 -19.43 -33.04
C MET A 1 -10.37 -18.39 -31.94
N PRO A 2 -10.27 -18.75 -30.64
CA PRO A 2 -10.29 -17.78 -29.56
C PRO A 2 -9.01 -16.93 -29.57
N ILE A 3 -9.15 -15.61 -29.39
CA ILE A 3 -8.01 -14.69 -29.30
C ILE A 3 -7.42 -14.80 -27.88
N LYS A 4 -6.15 -15.19 -27.79
CA LYS A 4 -5.42 -15.30 -26.52
C LYS A 4 -4.83 -13.93 -26.17
N ASN A 5 -5.26 -13.35 -25.05
CA ASN A 5 -4.83 -12.00 -24.61
C ASN A 5 -3.70 -12.04 -23.57
N ALA A 6 -3.58 -13.14 -22.82
CA ALA A 6 -2.51 -13.29 -21.84
C ALA A 6 -1.22 -13.74 -22.53
N ARG A 7 -0.11 -13.04 -22.25
CA ARG A 7 1.20 -13.32 -22.88
C ARG A 7 1.66 -14.77 -22.69
N ALA A 8 1.40 -15.37 -21.52
CA ALA A 8 1.72 -16.77 -21.25
C ALA A 8 0.91 -17.74 -22.12
N ASP A 9 -0.36 -17.44 -22.38
CA ASP A 9 -1.20 -18.26 -23.25
C ASP A 9 -0.78 -18.15 -24.71
N VAL A 10 -0.31 -16.96 -25.12
CA VAL A 10 0.28 -16.74 -26.45
C VAL A 10 1.57 -17.54 -26.63
N PHE A 11 2.47 -17.57 -25.63
CA PHE A 11 3.70 -18.38 -25.73
C PHE A 11 3.42 -19.87 -25.81
N ARG A 12 2.49 -20.37 -24.99
CA ARG A 12 2.03 -21.77 -25.06
C ARG A 12 1.38 -22.10 -26.40
N ASP A 13 0.66 -21.16 -27.00
CA ASP A 13 0.10 -21.31 -28.34
C ASP A 13 1.19 -21.52 -29.38
N TRP A 14 2.19 -20.64 -29.40
CA TRP A 14 3.29 -20.70 -30.36
C TRP A 14 4.11 -21.98 -30.20
N GLU A 15 4.40 -22.38 -28.97
CA GLU A 15 5.06 -23.65 -28.67
C GLU A 15 4.24 -24.86 -29.16
N SER A 16 2.92 -24.85 -28.92
CA SER A 16 2.03 -25.91 -29.39
C SER A 16 1.97 -25.99 -30.91
N VAL A 17 1.94 -24.84 -31.60
CA VAL A 17 1.95 -24.79 -33.07
C VAL A 17 3.27 -25.30 -33.62
N LEU A 18 4.41 -24.90 -33.05
CA LEU A 18 5.73 -25.40 -33.45
C LEU A 18 5.87 -26.91 -33.24
N GLY A 19 5.34 -27.43 -32.13
CA GLY A 19 5.28 -28.87 -31.86
C GLY A 19 4.46 -29.61 -32.92
N ALA A 20 3.24 -29.14 -33.17
CA ALA A 20 2.35 -29.74 -34.18
C ALA A 20 2.94 -29.69 -35.60
N VAL A 21 3.59 -28.59 -35.98
CA VAL A 21 4.28 -28.44 -37.28
C VAL A 21 5.43 -29.43 -37.39
N THR A 22 6.17 -29.65 -36.31
CA THR A 22 7.30 -30.60 -36.29
C THR A 22 6.82 -32.05 -36.43
N GLU A 23 5.74 -32.42 -35.73
CA GLU A 23 5.14 -33.75 -35.81
C GLU A 23 4.50 -34.04 -37.17
N ASN A 24 3.93 -33.02 -37.81
CA ASN A 24 3.19 -33.15 -39.07
C ASN A 24 3.93 -32.54 -40.26
N ALA A 25 5.25 -32.39 -40.18
CA ALA A 25 6.06 -31.72 -41.22
C ALA A 25 5.88 -32.36 -42.62
N ALA A 26 5.69 -33.68 -42.67
CA ALA A 26 5.44 -34.41 -43.92
C ALA A 26 4.08 -34.06 -44.57
N MET A 27 3.10 -33.59 -43.79
CA MET A 27 1.78 -33.19 -44.27
C MET A 27 1.75 -31.75 -44.80
N VAL A 28 2.74 -30.93 -44.44
CA VAL A 28 2.80 -29.50 -44.83
C VAL A 28 4.17 -29.18 -45.45
N PRO A 29 4.41 -29.57 -46.70
CA PRO A 29 5.66 -29.24 -47.40
C PRO A 29 5.88 -27.73 -47.49
N GLY A 30 7.09 -27.27 -47.21
CA GLY A 30 7.45 -25.85 -47.27
C GLY A 30 7.10 -25.03 -46.02
N VAL A 31 6.74 -25.67 -44.91
CA VAL A 31 6.46 -25.00 -43.63
C VAL A 31 7.74 -24.56 -42.88
N ASP A 32 8.90 -25.08 -43.25
CA ASP A 32 10.18 -24.84 -42.54
C ASP A 32 10.56 -23.35 -42.37
N PRO A 33 10.38 -22.47 -43.38
CA PRO A 33 10.67 -21.04 -43.20
C PRO A 33 9.77 -20.39 -42.15
N PHE A 34 8.47 -20.74 -42.14
CA PHE A 34 7.51 -20.21 -41.16
C PHE A 34 7.76 -20.74 -39.77
N LYS A 35 8.18 -22.01 -39.65
CA LYS A 35 8.61 -22.60 -38.39
C LYS A 35 9.81 -21.84 -37.83
N SER A 36 10.84 -21.63 -38.65
CA SER A 36 12.05 -20.89 -38.28
C SER A 36 11.74 -19.44 -37.85
N GLU A 37 10.84 -18.77 -38.57
CA GLU A 37 10.40 -17.42 -38.22
C GLU A 37 9.68 -17.39 -36.85
N LEU A 38 8.75 -18.32 -36.61
CA LEU A 38 8.03 -18.42 -35.34
C LEU A 38 8.95 -18.79 -34.16
N GLU A 39 9.94 -19.68 -34.37
CA GLU A 39 10.99 -19.97 -33.40
C GLU A 39 11.81 -18.72 -33.06
N GLY A 40 12.13 -17.92 -34.08
CA GLY A 40 12.82 -16.63 -33.91
C GLY A 40 12.02 -15.65 -33.04
N PHE A 41 10.71 -15.50 -33.29
CA PHE A 41 9.86 -14.66 -32.46
C PHE A 41 9.70 -15.18 -31.04
N LEU A 42 9.59 -16.49 -30.85
CA LEU A 42 9.51 -17.10 -29.51
C LEU A 42 10.79 -16.84 -28.72
N ALA A 43 11.96 -16.96 -29.35
CA ALA A 43 13.25 -16.66 -28.72
C ALA A 43 13.35 -15.17 -28.31
N GLN A 44 13.02 -14.26 -29.22
CA GLN A 44 13.01 -12.81 -28.93
C GLN A 44 12.06 -12.46 -27.79
N ALA A 45 10.85 -13.03 -27.78
CA ALA A 45 9.86 -12.75 -26.77
C ALA A 45 10.28 -13.24 -25.37
N ARG A 46 10.96 -14.39 -25.30
CA ARG A 46 11.53 -14.91 -24.04
C ARG A 46 12.66 -14.01 -23.53
N ASP A 47 13.57 -13.58 -24.39
CA ASP A 47 14.65 -12.67 -24.03
C ASP A 47 14.10 -11.35 -23.47
N LEU A 48 13.13 -10.73 -24.17
CA LEU A 48 12.45 -9.54 -23.70
C LEU A 48 11.74 -9.74 -22.35
N LYS A 49 11.18 -10.93 -22.09
CA LYS A 49 10.54 -11.22 -20.80
C LYS A 49 11.56 -11.24 -19.66
N VAL A 50 12.74 -11.82 -19.88
CA VAL A 50 13.85 -11.84 -18.91
C VAL A 50 14.37 -10.42 -18.65
N GLN A 51 14.50 -9.62 -19.71
CA GLN A 51 14.87 -8.20 -19.57
C GLN A 51 13.83 -7.43 -18.75
N GLN A 52 12.54 -7.66 -18.99
CA GLN A 52 11.46 -7.01 -18.24
C GLN A 52 11.57 -7.32 -16.73
N GLU A 53 11.77 -8.59 -16.37
CA GLU A 53 11.92 -9.00 -14.96
C GLU A 53 13.17 -8.38 -14.30
N THR A 54 14.26 -8.29 -15.05
CA THR A 54 15.49 -7.64 -14.59
C THR A 54 15.25 -6.15 -14.31
N LEU A 55 14.59 -5.45 -15.23
CA LEU A 55 14.27 -4.03 -15.10
C LEU A 55 13.29 -3.77 -13.95
N ASP A 56 12.33 -4.65 -13.72
CA ASP A 56 11.41 -4.55 -12.58
C ASP A 56 12.18 -4.68 -11.25
N GLY A 57 13.10 -5.63 -11.16
CA GLY A 57 13.99 -5.77 -10.00
C GLY A 57 14.86 -4.53 -9.78
N GLN A 58 15.46 -3.99 -10.86
CA GLN A 58 16.25 -2.75 -10.80
C GLN A 58 15.41 -1.56 -10.35
N ARG A 59 14.20 -1.41 -10.90
CA ARG A 59 13.26 -0.36 -10.52
C ARG A 59 12.96 -0.42 -9.03
N MET A 60 12.62 -1.60 -8.50
CA MET A 60 12.39 -1.76 -7.05
C MET A 60 13.61 -1.37 -6.23
N GLY A 61 14.80 -1.81 -6.63
CA GLY A 61 16.05 -1.47 -5.95
C GLY A 61 16.35 0.04 -5.96
N ILE A 62 16.09 0.72 -7.08
CA ILE A 62 16.26 2.18 -7.21
C ILE A 62 15.23 2.92 -6.35
N THR A 63 13.97 2.49 -6.35
CA THR A 63 12.93 3.09 -5.50
C THR A 63 13.30 3.00 -4.03
N GLN A 64 13.74 1.83 -3.55
CA GLN A 64 14.18 1.68 -2.16
C GLN A 64 15.37 2.58 -1.80
N LYS A 65 16.32 2.76 -2.73
CA LYS A 65 17.44 3.70 -2.55
C LYS A 65 16.96 5.14 -2.49
N LEU A 66 16.04 5.52 -3.37
CA LEU A 66 15.45 6.85 -3.40
C LEU A 66 14.72 7.17 -2.09
N ASP A 67 13.91 6.24 -1.58
CA ASP A 67 13.19 6.41 -0.32
C ASP A 67 14.15 6.66 0.85
N LYS A 68 15.23 5.88 0.94
CA LYS A 68 16.29 6.09 1.95
C LYS A 68 16.96 7.45 1.82
N VAL A 69 17.27 7.90 0.61
CA VAL A 69 17.85 9.23 0.38
C VAL A 69 16.89 10.33 0.80
N ILE A 70 15.60 10.20 0.49
CA ILE A 70 14.56 11.15 0.88
C ILE A 70 14.42 11.20 2.40
N GLU A 71 14.41 10.05 3.08
CA GLU A 71 14.34 9.99 4.54
C GLU A 71 15.54 10.68 5.21
N ASN A 72 16.75 10.37 4.74
CA ASN A 72 17.98 11.01 5.22
C ASN A 72 17.99 12.52 4.94
N GLY A 73 17.48 12.92 3.78
CA GLY A 73 17.33 14.33 3.41
C GLY A 73 16.34 15.07 4.31
N ARG A 74 15.22 14.44 4.68
CA ARG A 74 14.25 15.00 5.63
C ARG A 74 14.86 15.19 7.01
N GLU A 75 15.61 14.21 7.50
CA GLU A 75 16.28 14.32 8.80
C GLU A 75 17.36 15.41 8.80
N SER A 76 18.15 15.49 7.72
CA SER A 76 19.13 16.57 7.55
C SER A 76 18.46 17.94 7.49
N ALA A 77 17.33 18.08 6.78
CA ALA A 77 16.56 19.30 6.74
C ALA A 77 16.01 19.69 8.13
N ARG A 78 15.57 18.73 8.95
CA ARG A 78 15.16 19.00 10.34
C ARG A 78 16.33 19.55 11.17
N LYS A 79 17.53 18.97 11.04
CA LYS A 79 18.73 19.45 11.74
C LYS A 79 19.08 20.87 11.35
N VAL A 80 19.08 21.19 10.04
CA VAL A 80 19.31 22.55 9.54
C VAL A 80 18.29 23.54 10.09
N ARG A 81 17.00 23.16 10.10
CA ARG A 81 15.93 23.97 10.68
C ARG A 81 16.10 24.21 12.19
N GLY A 82 16.49 23.18 12.93
CA GLY A 82 16.80 23.29 14.37
C GLY A 82 17.98 24.21 14.63
N TYR A 83 19.06 24.06 13.86
CA TYR A 83 20.25 24.89 13.96
C TYR A 83 19.98 26.36 13.63
N ALA A 84 19.21 26.63 12.57
CA ALA A 84 18.76 27.98 12.24
C ALA A 84 17.97 28.61 13.41
N ARG A 85 17.11 27.84 14.08
CA ARG A 85 16.35 28.31 15.26
C ARG A 85 17.25 28.63 16.45
N ILE A 86 18.31 27.83 16.68
CA ILE A 86 19.27 28.08 17.76
C ILE A 86 20.06 29.36 17.49
N HIS A 87 20.53 29.56 16.25
CA HIS A 87 21.37 30.72 15.92
C HIS A 87 20.62 32.03 15.75
N LEU A 88 19.47 32.02 15.08
CA LEU A 88 18.71 33.24 14.80
C LEU A 88 17.81 33.66 15.98
N GLY A 89 17.59 32.76 16.95
CA GLY A 89 16.63 32.93 18.04
C GLY A 89 15.21 32.57 17.62
N SER A 90 14.39 32.12 18.59
CA SER A 90 13.06 31.55 18.31
C SER A 90 12.03 32.52 17.73
N ASP A 91 12.27 33.82 17.85
CA ASP A 91 11.28 34.86 17.60
C ASP A 91 11.59 35.61 16.29
N ASN A 92 12.69 35.24 15.62
CA ASN A 92 13.21 35.93 14.44
C ASN A 92 12.40 35.56 13.18
N LYS A 93 11.96 36.58 12.44
CA LYS A 93 11.15 36.42 11.22
C LYS A 93 11.93 35.77 10.07
N ALA A 94 13.26 35.83 10.08
CA ALA A 94 14.12 35.15 9.10
C ALA A 94 13.96 33.62 9.12
N LEU A 95 13.47 33.03 10.22
CA LEU A 95 13.18 31.60 10.32
C LEU A 95 12.19 31.09 9.25
N LYS A 96 11.31 31.96 8.73
CA LYS A 96 10.37 31.60 7.66
C LYS A 96 11.08 31.14 6.38
N GLN A 97 12.26 31.69 6.06
CA GLN A 97 13.04 31.31 4.88
C GLN A 97 13.55 29.86 4.97
N PHE A 98 13.73 29.35 6.18
CA PHE A 98 14.13 27.96 6.44
C PHE A 98 12.92 27.01 6.60
N GLY A 99 11.70 27.50 6.38
CA GLY A 99 10.47 26.75 6.62
C GLY A 99 10.16 26.54 8.11
N VAL A 100 10.72 27.36 9.00
CA VAL A 100 10.48 27.30 10.45
C VAL A 100 9.58 28.48 10.85
N ALA A 101 8.45 28.18 11.51
CA ALA A 101 7.57 29.23 12.02
C ALA A 101 8.20 29.90 13.27
N PRO A 102 8.36 31.24 13.29
CA PRO A 102 8.80 31.95 14.49
C PRO A 102 7.80 31.77 15.64
N ARG A 103 8.29 31.71 16.87
CA ARG A 103 7.46 31.60 18.08
C ARG A 103 6.69 32.91 18.26
N VAL A 104 5.39 32.86 18.01
CA VAL A 104 4.47 33.94 18.37
C VAL A 104 3.94 33.64 19.77
N ARG A 105 4.14 34.54 20.74
CA ARG A 105 3.49 34.42 22.05
C ARG A 105 1.98 34.51 21.84
N ARG A 106 1.26 33.39 21.94
CA ARG A 106 -0.20 33.41 22.01
C ARG A 106 -0.58 34.06 23.34
N GLY A 107 -1.22 35.22 23.29
CA GLY A 107 -1.89 35.79 24.45
C GLY A 107 -2.89 34.77 25.02
N SER A 108 -2.87 34.59 26.33
CA SER A 108 -3.80 33.72 27.06
C SER A 108 -5.23 34.08 26.70
N LYS A 109 -5.95 33.19 26.03
CA LYS A 109 -7.40 33.36 25.85
C LYS A 109 -8.04 33.20 27.23
N LYS A 110 -8.63 34.29 27.73
CA LYS A 110 -9.44 34.33 28.95
C LYS A 110 -10.57 33.29 28.82
N ALA A 111 -10.64 32.34 29.75
CA ALA A 111 -11.70 31.34 29.79
C ALA A 111 -13.06 32.01 30.04
N LYS A 112 -14.11 31.57 29.33
CA LYS A 112 -15.49 32.04 29.53
C LYS A 112 -16.12 31.23 30.69
N PRO A 113 -16.95 31.82 31.57
CA PRO A 113 -17.49 31.12 32.75
C PRO A 113 -18.50 30.01 32.36
N PRO A 114 -18.66 28.96 33.18
CA PRO A 114 -19.56 27.85 32.89
C PRO A 114 -21.03 28.24 33.06
N GLU A 115 -21.87 27.80 32.12
CA GLU A 115 -23.33 27.98 32.13
C GLU A 115 -23.99 26.81 32.87
N THR A 116 -24.95 27.11 33.76
CA THR A 116 -25.67 26.16 34.63
C THR A 116 -26.67 25.29 33.83
N PRO A 117 -26.84 23.98 34.13
CA PRO A 117 -27.81 23.15 33.42
C PRO A 117 -29.29 23.42 33.81
N PRO A 118 -30.26 23.20 32.90
CA PRO A 118 -31.69 23.47 33.11
C PRO A 118 -32.42 22.37 33.93
N PRO A 119 -33.61 22.66 34.49
CA PRO A 119 -34.27 21.80 35.48
C PRO A 119 -34.99 20.57 34.88
N THR A 120 -34.95 19.48 35.64
CA THR A 120 -35.62 18.20 35.38
C THR A 120 -37.15 18.30 35.50
N VAL A 121 -37.88 17.85 34.47
CA VAL A 121 -39.33 17.56 34.55
C VAL A 121 -39.54 16.08 34.89
N THR A 122 -40.30 15.83 35.95
CA THR A 122 -40.71 14.49 36.42
C THR A 122 -42.03 14.08 35.77
N PRO A 123 -42.17 12.90 35.15
CA PRO A 123 -43.48 12.31 34.89
C PRO A 123 -43.85 11.29 35.98
N SER A 124 -45.07 11.44 36.50
CA SER A 124 -45.70 10.62 37.53
C SER A 124 -46.28 9.32 36.96
N SER A 125 -46.31 8.31 37.83
CA SER A 125 -46.70 6.91 37.69
C SER A 125 -48.05 6.59 37.05
N GLY A 126 -48.06 5.43 36.38
CA GLY A 126 -49.19 4.51 36.17
C GLY A 126 -48.76 3.52 35.10
N GLY A 127 -48.65 2.21 35.27
CA GLY A 127 -49.07 1.28 36.32
C GLY A 127 -49.33 -0.05 35.59
N THR A 128 -49.00 -1.16 36.25
CA THR A 128 -49.57 -2.51 36.05
C THR A 128 -48.75 -3.55 35.26
N ALA A 129 -48.39 -4.60 36.03
CA ALA A 129 -48.45 -6.03 35.75
C ALA A 129 -47.29 -6.78 35.05
N GLN A 130 -46.70 -7.68 35.87
CA GLN A 130 -46.42 -9.11 35.60
C GLN A 130 -45.28 -9.40 34.60
N SER A 131 -44.40 -10.38 34.75
CA SER A 131 -44.08 -11.43 35.73
C SER A 131 -42.66 -11.97 35.32
N PRO A 132 -42.16 -13.19 35.63
CA PRO A 132 -40.96 -13.39 36.44
C PRO A 132 -39.79 -14.11 35.71
N ALA A 133 -38.76 -14.40 36.51
CA ALA A 133 -37.90 -15.59 36.47
C ALA A 133 -36.61 -15.58 35.62
N HIS A 134 -35.49 -15.67 36.35
CA HIS A 134 -34.38 -16.62 36.18
C HIS A 134 -33.87 -16.92 34.76
N ASN A 135 -32.61 -16.58 34.48
CA ASN A 135 -31.56 -17.59 34.65
C ASN A 135 -30.14 -16.98 34.68
N GLN A 136 -29.35 -17.50 35.61
CA GLN A 136 -27.89 -17.42 35.60
C GLN A 136 -27.34 -18.46 34.61
N THR A 137 -26.24 -18.15 33.94
CA THR A 137 -25.06 -19.03 33.74
C THR A 137 -24.00 -18.18 33.00
N GLU A 138 -22.82 -17.93 33.59
CA GLU A 138 -21.62 -18.79 33.49
C GLU A 138 -21.13 -18.85 32.02
N SER A 139 -19.87 -18.59 31.65
CA SER A 139 -18.63 -19.00 32.31
C SER A 139 -17.43 -18.16 31.82
N THR A 140 -16.43 -18.10 32.69
CA THR A 140 -15.10 -17.47 32.51
C THR A 140 -14.08 -18.49 31.88
N PRO A 141 -12.74 -18.37 31.98
CA PRO A 141 -11.78 -18.23 30.86
C PRO A 141 -10.77 -19.41 30.69
N GLY A 142 -9.83 -19.31 29.74
CA GLY A 142 -8.58 -20.12 29.68
C GLY A 142 -7.87 -19.85 28.36
N LYS A 143 -6.61 -19.40 28.23
CA LYS A 143 -5.30 -19.68 28.85
C LYS A 143 -4.72 -21.07 28.49
N GLU A 144 -3.59 -21.00 27.76
CA GLU A 144 -2.49 -21.96 27.60
C GLU A 144 -2.64 -23.22 26.71
N GLY A 145 -1.73 -23.33 25.72
CA GLY A 145 -0.84 -24.50 25.62
C GLY A 145 -1.04 -25.52 24.48
N THR A 146 -0.13 -25.47 23.50
CA THR A 146 0.85 -26.56 23.25
C THR A 146 0.45 -27.92 22.60
N HIS A 147 1.27 -28.30 21.61
CA HIS A 147 1.60 -29.63 21.03
C HIS A 147 0.55 -30.44 20.24
N ALA A 148 0.81 -30.63 18.95
CA ALA A 148 1.24 -31.91 18.35
C ALA A 148 1.88 -31.66 16.98
#